data_AF-A0A397BWI2-F1
#
_entry.id   AF-A0A397BWI2-F1
#
_cell.length_a   1.000
_cell.length_b   1.000
_cell.length_c   1.000
_cell.angle_alpha   90.00
_cell.angle_beta   90.00
_cell.angle_gamma   90.00
#
_symmetry.space_group_name_H-M   'P 1'
#
loop_
_entity.id
_entity.type
_entity.pdbx_description
1 polymer ?
#
loop_
_entity_poly.entity_id
_entity_poly.type
_entity_poly.pdbx_seq_one_letter_code
_entity_poly.pdbx_strand_id
1 'polypeptide(L)'
;MKVLSAVIVVGAAASVGALSPSKGSCITREVGIIKAGTYIPNNHVLTAWGMVGVHGHIYVRCDNGVLTCRQDNGIADAMEMPKVNCEKANANRKLGVMIDPEKILLWPNQTMCYSYDSKFSKDKMKLMKEGWEHLKLTGLTFMTVKACKKHPNKKALCGGCKNFVSIRNDKPGCFAAVGYQAKGGQNFNIHDDCFAPGYGRFVHEVFHSLGIYHEHVHAKRNIIIIPSELKVARNNYMMKIDSVHTKYDEKSIMHYSQAAGVCIPQQKYKDVKFCDIVESEAQGCVEPLPKHCDKDASSVLGQRKGMSDEDIATVKAMYGCTQTGKEATIWELQNEQKAAAKKGKKGDDDDDDDDEI
;
A
#
# COMPACT_ATOMS: atom_id res chain seq x y z
N MET A 1 -9.70 68.74 -15.27
CA MET A 1 -8.89 68.05 -16.31
C MET A 1 -8.28 66.81 -15.68
N LYS A 2 -8.64 65.64 -16.20
CA LYS A 2 -8.10 64.32 -15.83
C LYS A 2 -6.76 64.13 -16.53
N VAL A 3 -5.74 63.62 -15.82
CA VAL A 3 -4.69 62.81 -16.45
C VAL A 3 -4.30 61.69 -15.47
N LEU A 4 -4.80 60.48 -15.73
CA LEU A 4 -4.30 59.23 -15.16
C LEU A 4 -3.16 58.74 -16.05
N SER A 5 -1.97 58.53 -15.48
CA SER A 5 -0.89 57.80 -16.14
C SER A 5 -1.11 56.30 -15.98
N ALA A 6 -1.33 55.60 -17.08
CA ALA A 6 -1.41 54.14 -17.14
C ALA A 6 -0.01 53.55 -17.29
N VAL A 7 0.38 52.68 -16.35
CA VAL A 7 1.55 51.81 -16.48
C VAL A 7 1.10 50.52 -17.16
N ILE A 8 1.58 50.27 -18.36
CA ILE A 8 1.35 49.03 -19.11
C ILE A 8 2.36 47.99 -18.62
N VAL A 9 1.89 46.99 -17.88
CA VAL A 9 2.64 45.77 -17.57
C VAL A 9 2.38 44.77 -18.69
N VAL A 10 3.38 44.52 -19.54
CA VAL A 10 3.34 43.46 -20.55
C VAL A 10 3.60 42.13 -19.85
N GLY A 11 2.54 41.38 -19.57
CA GLY A 11 2.64 40.00 -19.11
C GLY A 11 3.06 39.08 -20.25
N ALA A 12 4.24 38.47 -20.15
CA ALA A 12 4.64 37.36 -21.00
C ALA A 12 3.83 36.11 -20.59
N ALA A 13 2.77 35.82 -21.34
CA ALA A 13 2.07 34.54 -21.24
C ALA A 13 2.94 33.45 -21.89
N ALA A 14 3.55 32.60 -21.08
CA ALA A 14 4.10 31.33 -21.57
C ALA A 14 2.93 30.43 -21.98
N SER A 15 2.68 30.31 -23.28
CA SER A 15 1.71 29.39 -23.84
C SER A 15 2.19 27.95 -23.62
N VAL A 16 1.57 27.25 -22.66
CA VAL A 16 1.62 25.78 -22.59
C VAL A 16 0.90 25.28 -23.84
N GLY A 17 1.65 24.70 -24.78
CA GLY A 17 1.07 24.08 -25.97
C GLY A 17 0.10 22.97 -25.54
N ALA A 18 -1.20 23.22 -25.67
CA ALA A 18 -2.21 22.19 -25.53
C ALA A 18 -1.99 21.15 -26.64
N LEU A 19 -1.68 19.91 -26.27
CA LEU A 19 -1.71 18.77 -27.17
C LEU A 19 -3.14 18.65 -27.71
N SER A 20 -3.37 19.04 -28.96
CA SER A 20 -4.64 18.82 -29.65
C SER A 20 -4.87 17.30 -29.80
N PRO A 21 -5.94 16.74 -29.21
CA PRO A 21 -6.22 15.31 -29.30
C PRO A 21 -6.40 14.86 -30.75
N SER A 22 -5.74 13.79 -31.16
CA SER A 22 -5.96 13.21 -32.50
C SER A 22 -7.41 12.70 -32.65
N LYS A 23 -7.97 12.71 -33.87
CA LYS A 23 -9.35 12.27 -34.12
C LYS A 23 -9.58 10.83 -33.61
N GLY A 24 -10.57 10.65 -32.74
CA GLY A 24 -10.91 9.34 -32.15
C GLY A 24 -10.07 8.93 -30.93
N SER A 25 -9.22 9.82 -30.40
CA SER A 25 -8.56 9.64 -29.11
C SER A 25 -9.52 9.85 -27.94
N CYS A 26 -9.12 9.39 -26.76
CA CYS A 26 -9.92 9.47 -25.55
C CYS A 26 -9.18 10.22 -24.44
N ILE A 27 -9.94 10.95 -23.63
CA ILE A 27 -9.48 11.45 -22.33
C ILE A 27 -10.19 10.65 -21.24
N THR A 28 -9.40 10.06 -20.36
CA THR A 28 -9.92 9.20 -19.30
C THR A 28 -10.53 9.99 -18.14
N ARG A 29 -11.57 9.40 -17.52
CA ARG A 29 -11.90 9.67 -16.12
C ARG A 29 -10.97 8.84 -15.23
N GLU A 30 -10.99 9.05 -13.91
CA GLU A 30 -10.21 8.20 -13.00
C GLU A 30 -10.70 6.74 -13.07
N VAL A 31 -9.82 5.84 -13.50
CA VAL A 31 -10.11 4.40 -13.67
C VAL A 31 -8.90 3.58 -13.17
N GLY A 32 -9.03 2.98 -12.00
CA GLY A 32 -7.99 2.21 -11.33
C GLY A 32 -6.76 3.07 -11.01
N ILE A 33 -5.62 2.75 -11.64
CA ILE A 33 -4.36 3.51 -11.55
C ILE A 33 -4.25 4.66 -12.57
N ILE A 34 -5.16 4.73 -13.54
CA ILE A 34 -5.15 5.74 -14.60
C ILE A 34 -5.82 7.01 -14.07
N LYS A 35 -5.07 8.12 -14.05
CA LYS A 35 -5.57 9.42 -13.59
C LYS A 35 -6.59 10.02 -14.56
N ALA A 36 -7.56 10.76 -14.03
CA ALA A 36 -8.43 11.60 -14.84
C ALA A 36 -7.58 12.59 -15.68
N GLY A 37 -8.00 12.82 -16.91
CA GLY A 37 -7.27 13.66 -17.86
C GLY A 37 -6.15 12.92 -18.63
N THR A 38 -5.90 11.63 -18.37
CA THR A 38 -4.88 10.88 -19.14
C THR A 38 -5.35 10.69 -20.58
N TYR A 39 -4.52 11.11 -21.53
CA TYR A 39 -4.74 10.95 -22.96
C TYR A 39 -4.41 9.53 -23.44
N ILE A 40 -5.33 8.93 -24.20
CA ILE A 40 -5.14 7.63 -24.85
C ILE A 40 -5.39 7.81 -26.35
N PRO A 41 -4.40 7.52 -27.22
CA PRO A 41 -4.61 7.52 -28.66
C PRO A 41 -5.67 6.50 -29.09
N ASN A 42 -6.27 6.69 -30.27
CA ASN A 42 -7.23 5.73 -30.81
C ASN A 42 -6.60 4.32 -30.95
N ASN A 43 -7.38 3.27 -30.68
CA ASN A 43 -6.98 1.86 -30.69
C ASN A 43 -5.86 1.47 -29.72
N HIS A 44 -5.62 2.28 -28.67
CA HIS A 44 -4.64 1.97 -27.64
C HIS A 44 -5.28 1.49 -26.34
N VAL A 45 -4.47 0.79 -25.54
CA VAL A 45 -4.85 0.28 -24.23
C VAL A 45 -3.92 0.80 -23.13
N LEU A 46 -4.45 1.01 -21.93
CA LEU A 46 -3.69 1.32 -20.73
C LEU A 46 -4.13 0.38 -19.59
N THR A 47 -3.18 -0.07 -18.78
CA THR A 47 -3.49 -0.90 -17.62
C THR A 47 -4.16 -0.05 -16.53
N ALA A 48 -5.35 -0.45 -16.11
CA ALA A 48 -6.08 0.17 -15.00
C ALA A 48 -5.81 -0.53 -13.68
N TRP A 49 -5.59 -1.85 -13.69
CA TRP A 49 -5.42 -2.65 -12.48
C TRP A 49 -4.78 -4.02 -12.80
N GLY A 50 -3.94 -4.55 -11.90
CA GLY A 50 -3.34 -5.88 -12.05
C GLY A 50 -2.15 -5.93 -13.04
N MET A 51 -1.71 -7.14 -13.40
CA MET A 51 -0.58 -7.40 -14.31
C MET A 51 -1.06 -8.01 -15.63
N VAL A 52 -0.55 -7.51 -16.77
CA VAL A 52 -0.91 -8.00 -18.12
C VAL A 52 -0.74 -9.52 -18.21
N GLY A 53 -1.75 -10.22 -18.76
CA GLY A 53 -1.73 -11.69 -18.92
C GLY A 53 -2.10 -12.48 -17.65
N VAL A 54 -2.50 -11.81 -16.57
CA VAL A 54 -2.94 -12.45 -15.31
C VAL A 54 -4.45 -12.31 -15.17
N HIS A 55 -5.13 -13.41 -14.82
CA HIS A 55 -6.57 -13.40 -14.55
C HIS A 55 -6.94 -12.32 -13.52
N GLY A 56 -7.84 -11.43 -13.91
CA GLY A 56 -8.29 -10.31 -13.11
C GLY A 56 -7.72 -8.96 -13.52
N HIS A 57 -6.63 -8.91 -14.29
CA HIS A 57 -6.09 -7.64 -14.82
C HIS A 57 -7.18 -6.86 -15.56
N ILE A 58 -7.30 -5.58 -15.27
CA ILE A 58 -8.25 -4.68 -15.92
C ILE A 58 -7.45 -3.66 -16.71
N TYR A 59 -7.81 -3.49 -17.97
CA TYR A 59 -7.25 -2.45 -18.84
C TYR A 59 -8.37 -1.62 -19.48
N VAL A 60 -8.06 -0.37 -19.73
CA VAL A 60 -8.89 0.57 -20.48
C VAL A 60 -8.46 0.52 -21.93
N ARG A 61 -9.42 0.45 -22.85
CA ARG A 61 -9.22 0.54 -24.30
C ARG A 61 -9.97 1.75 -24.84
N CYS A 62 -9.30 2.54 -25.69
CA CYS A 62 -9.91 3.63 -26.43
C CYS A 62 -10.18 3.19 -27.87
N ASP A 63 -11.45 3.16 -28.28
CA ASP A 63 -11.85 2.92 -29.65
C ASP A 63 -12.77 4.05 -30.12
N ASN A 64 -12.30 4.87 -31.07
CA ASN A 64 -13.04 5.98 -31.69
C ASN A 64 -13.70 6.94 -30.68
N GLY A 65 -12.97 7.34 -29.64
CA GLY A 65 -13.46 8.25 -28.60
C GLY A 65 -14.28 7.56 -27.50
N VAL A 66 -14.49 6.25 -27.59
CA VAL A 66 -15.20 5.45 -26.58
C VAL A 66 -14.21 4.70 -25.71
N LEU A 67 -14.28 4.94 -24.40
CA LEU A 67 -13.51 4.20 -23.40
C LEU A 67 -14.28 2.98 -22.94
N THR A 68 -13.65 1.81 -23.00
CA THR A 68 -14.20 0.56 -22.44
C THR A 68 -13.18 -0.11 -21.53
N CYS A 69 -13.66 -0.73 -20.45
CA CYS A 69 -12.81 -1.55 -19.59
C CYS A 69 -13.01 -3.03 -19.89
N ARG A 70 -11.90 -3.76 -19.89
CA ARG A 70 -11.84 -5.18 -20.20
C ARG A 70 -11.08 -5.89 -19.10
N GLN A 71 -11.48 -7.12 -18.79
CA GLN A 71 -10.79 -7.92 -17.79
C GLN A 71 -10.14 -9.13 -18.45
N ASP A 72 -8.84 -9.29 -18.22
CA ASP A 72 -8.04 -10.43 -18.64
C ASP A 72 -8.51 -11.69 -17.87
N ASN A 73 -8.69 -12.78 -18.61
CA ASN A 73 -9.03 -14.10 -18.05
C ASN A 73 -7.79 -14.99 -17.86
N GLY A 74 -6.59 -14.49 -18.16
CA GLY A 74 -5.32 -15.20 -18.06
C GLY A 74 -5.05 -16.18 -19.21
N ILE A 75 -5.77 -16.07 -20.33
CA ILE A 75 -5.61 -16.94 -21.51
C ILE A 75 -4.90 -16.15 -22.61
N ALA A 76 -3.74 -16.63 -23.05
CA ALA A 76 -3.03 -16.08 -24.21
C ALA A 76 -3.84 -16.31 -25.50
N ASP A 77 -3.77 -15.37 -26.44
CA ASP A 77 -4.42 -15.41 -27.77
C ASP A 77 -5.96 -15.45 -27.78
N ALA A 78 -6.62 -15.07 -26.68
CA ALA A 78 -8.07 -14.90 -26.69
C ALA A 78 -8.51 -13.78 -27.66
N MET A 79 -9.47 -14.09 -28.54
CA MET A 79 -9.94 -13.16 -29.58
C MET A 79 -10.55 -11.87 -29.02
N GLU A 80 -11.21 -11.95 -27.86
CA GLU A 80 -11.76 -10.78 -27.18
C GLU A 80 -11.90 -11.04 -25.67
N MET A 81 -11.51 -10.06 -24.84
CA MET A 81 -11.71 -10.11 -23.40
C MET A 81 -13.09 -9.56 -23.00
N PRO A 82 -13.73 -10.07 -21.94
CA PRO A 82 -15.05 -9.59 -21.51
C PRO A 82 -14.99 -8.10 -21.11
N LYS A 83 -16.02 -7.35 -21.53
CA LYS A 83 -16.25 -6.00 -21.01
C LYS A 83 -16.64 -6.07 -19.55
N VAL A 84 -16.05 -5.22 -18.73
CA VAL A 84 -16.40 -5.04 -17.32
C VAL A 84 -16.72 -3.58 -17.06
N ASN A 85 -17.53 -3.30 -16.03
CA ASN A 85 -17.72 -1.93 -15.57
C ASN A 85 -16.34 -1.36 -15.17
N CYS A 86 -15.99 -0.17 -15.67
CA CYS A 86 -14.75 0.51 -15.31
C CYS A 86 -14.66 0.82 -13.82
N GLU A 87 -15.80 1.00 -13.16
CA GLU A 87 -15.86 1.12 -11.71
C GLU A 87 -15.39 -0.15 -11.01
N LYS A 88 -15.31 -1.32 -11.67
CA LYS A 88 -14.69 -2.51 -11.09
C LYS A 88 -13.18 -2.32 -10.87
N ALA A 89 -12.51 -1.51 -11.68
CA ALA A 89 -11.14 -1.11 -11.43
C ALA A 89 -11.03 -0.14 -10.23
N ASN A 90 -12.06 0.69 -10.01
CA ASN A 90 -12.16 1.62 -8.90
C ASN A 90 -12.59 0.94 -7.58
N ALA A 91 -13.50 -0.04 -7.64
CA ALA A 91 -14.01 -0.84 -6.53
C ALA A 91 -12.95 -1.82 -5.99
N ASN A 92 -11.88 -2.06 -6.76
CA ASN A 92 -10.70 -2.81 -6.36
C ASN A 92 -9.52 -1.91 -5.97
N ARG A 93 -9.77 -0.63 -5.67
CA ARG A 93 -8.82 0.25 -4.98
C ARG A 93 -8.77 -0.13 -3.50
N LYS A 94 -8.20 -1.29 -3.20
CA LYS A 94 -8.06 -1.82 -1.84
C LYS A 94 -6.62 -2.20 -1.63
N LEU A 95 -5.91 -1.49 -0.75
CA LEU A 95 -4.75 -1.99 -0.02
C LEU A 95 -4.61 -1.09 1.22
N GLY A 96 -4.34 -1.56 2.43
CA GLY A 96 -4.27 -0.76 3.65
C GLY A 96 -3.95 -1.46 4.98
N VAL A 97 -3.09 -0.88 5.83
CA VAL A 97 -2.43 -1.47 7.03
C VAL A 97 -3.42 -1.84 8.13
N MET A 98 -3.62 -3.06 8.61
CA MET A 98 -3.40 -4.43 8.14
C MET A 98 -4.54 -4.89 7.22
N ILE A 99 -4.41 -6.07 6.61
CA ILE A 99 -5.50 -6.66 5.83
C ILE A 99 -6.83 -6.60 6.58
N ASP A 100 -7.83 -6.02 5.93
CA ASP A 100 -9.21 -6.26 6.32
C ASP A 100 -9.46 -7.76 6.10
N PRO A 101 -9.72 -8.55 7.15
CA PRO A 101 -9.89 -9.99 7.03
C PRO A 101 -11.08 -10.39 6.14
N GLU A 102 -12.03 -9.48 5.89
CA GLU A 102 -13.11 -9.66 4.90
C GLU A 102 -12.61 -9.56 3.45
N LYS A 103 -11.44 -8.95 3.22
CA LYS A 103 -10.90 -8.63 1.88
C LYS A 103 -9.62 -9.39 1.54
N ILE A 104 -8.75 -9.63 2.53
CA ILE A 104 -7.55 -10.44 2.38
C ILE A 104 -7.45 -11.33 3.62
N LEU A 105 -7.24 -12.63 3.42
CA LEU A 105 -7.30 -13.60 4.49
C LEU A 105 -6.04 -13.56 5.37
N LEU A 106 -6.23 -13.84 6.65
CA LEU A 106 -5.14 -14.13 7.58
C LEU A 106 -4.67 -15.58 7.40
N TRP A 107 -3.43 -15.85 7.78
CA TRP A 107 -2.93 -17.23 7.82
C TRP A 107 -3.71 -18.07 8.85
N PRO A 108 -4.23 -19.25 8.46
CA PRO A 108 -5.05 -20.06 9.34
C PRO A 108 -4.22 -20.60 10.52
N ASN A 109 -4.86 -20.70 11.70
CA ASN A 109 -4.26 -21.24 12.92
C ASN A 109 -2.94 -20.56 13.31
N GLN A 110 -2.82 -19.25 13.08
CA GLN A 110 -1.62 -18.46 13.46
C GLN A 110 -0.33 -19.05 12.87
N THR A 111 -0.44 -19.77 11.74
CA THR A 111 0.63 -20.57 11.18
C THR A 111 0.90 -20.18 9.74
N MET A 112 2.11 -19.67 9.49
CA MET A 112 2.60 -19.38 8.15
C MET A 112 3.57 -20.47 7.68
N CYS A 113 3.26 -21.10 6.56
CA CYS A 113 4.15 -22.07 5.94
C CYS A 113 5.06 -21.40 4.92
N TYR A 114 6.29 -21.89 4.77
CA TYR A 114 7.24 -21.39 3.76
C TYR A 114 8.07 -22.50 3.10
N SER A 115 8.64 -22.17 1.95
CA SER A 115 9.59 -23.00 1.19
C SER A 115 10.71 -22.11 0.64
N TYR A 116 11.91 -22.67 0.49
CA TYR A 116 13.00 -22.03 -0.25
C TYR A 116 13.03 -22.61 -1.65
N ASP A 117 12.59 -21.80 -2.62
CA ASP A 117 12.48 -22.23 -4.02
C ASP A 117 13.67 -21.72 -4.86
N SER A 118 14.58 -20.97 -4.23
CA SER A 118 15.90 -20.63 -4.76
C SER A 118 17.02 -21.07 -3.82
N LYS A 119 18.25 -21.13 -4.35
CA LYS A 119 19.45 -21.41 -3.55
C LYS A 119 19.97 -20.11 -2.95
N PHE A 120 20.25 -20.14 -1.66
CA PHE A 120 20.84 -19.04 -0.91
C PHE A 120 22.23 -19.43 -0.40
N SER A 121 23.14 -18.47 -0.31
CA SER A 121 24.44 -18.72 0.32
C SER A 121 24.27 -19.02 1.82
N LYS A 122 25.28 -19.64 2.44
CA LYS A 122 25.25 -19.98 3.87
C LYS A 122 25.02 -18.75 4.75
N ASP A 123 25.58 -17.60 4.39
CA ASP A 123 25.44 -16.36 5.13
C ASP A 123 24.02 -15.81 5.05
N LYS A 124 23.40 -15.86 3.86
CA LYS A 124 21.99 -15.43 3.70
C LYS A 124 21.04 -16.38 4.44
N MET A 125 21.31 -17.68 4.40
CA MET A 125 20.56 -18.67 5.18
C MET A 125 20.68 -18.41 6.69
N LYS A 126 21.86 -18.00 7.18
CA LYS A 126 22.06 -17.61 8.59
C LYS A 126 21.20 -16.39 8.94
N LEU A 127 21.23 -15.34 8.13
CA LEU A 127 20.42 -14.13 8.35
C LEU A 127 18.91 -14.43 8.31
N MET A 128 18.45 -15.26 7.38
CA MET A 128 17.04 -15.68 7.35
C MET A 128 16.68 -16.48 8.61
N LYS A 129 17.59 -17.34 9.11
CA LYS A 129 17.38 -18.05 10.37
C LYS A 129 17.26 -17.07 11.55
N GLU A 130 18.13 -16.06 11.64
CA GLU A 130 18.03 -15.01 12.65
C GLU A 130 16.70 -14.24 12.54
N GLY A 131 16.26 -13.91 11.32
CA GLY A 131 14.96 -13.28 11.09
C GLY A 131 13.78 -14.16 11.52
N TRP A 132 13.83 -15.47 11.26
CA TRP A 132 12.82 -16.41 11.75
C TRP A 132 12.79 -16.52 13.27
N GLU A 133 13.96 -16.53 13.93
CA GLU A 133 14.04 -16.50 15.39
C GLU A 133 13.45 -15.20 15.94
N HIS A 134 13.77 -14.06 15.33
CA HIS A 134 13.19 -12.76 15.71
C HIS A 134 11.67 -12.75 15.59
N LEU A 135 11.14 -13.27 14.49
CA LEU A 135 9.69 -13.36 14.22
C LEU A 135 8.92 -14.19 15.27
N LYS A 136 9.57 -15.09 16.01
CA LYS A 136 8.90 -15.85 17.09
C LYS A 136 8.36 -14.95 18.21
N LEU A 137 8.89 -13.74 18.38
CA LEU A 137 8.39 -12.76 19.36
C LEU A 137 6.93 -12.35 19.11
N THR A 138 6.43 -12.55 17.88
CA THR A 138 5.01 -12.33 17.54
C THR A 138 4.07 -13.36 18.17
N GLY A 139 4.60 -14.54 18.55
CA GLY A 139 3.81 -15.69 18.99
C GLY A 139 3.22 -16.52 17.84
N LEU A 140 3.48 -16.17 16.59
CA LEU A 140 3.08 -16.96 15.42
C LEU A 140 3.98 -18.17 15.21
N THR A 141 3.43 -19.19 14.55
CA THR A 141 4.20 -20.37 14.12
C THR A 141 4.65 -20.21 12.68
N PHE A 142 5.95 -20.27 12.45
CA PHE A 142 6.55 -20.30 11.10
C PHE A 142 7.15 -21.67 10.85
N MET A 143 6.72 -22.36 9.80
CA MET A 143 7.20 -23.72 9.53
C MET A 143 7.41 -24.00 8.04
N THR A 144 8.36 -24.88 7.74
CA THR A 144 8.57 -25.31 6.36
C THR A 144 7.39 -26.15 5.87
N VAL A 145 7.11 -26.15 4.56
CA VAL A 145 6.13 -27.06 3.94
C VAL A 145 6.43 -28.53 4.29
N LYS A 146 7.72 -28.90 4.37
CA LYS A 146 8.15 -30.24 4.78
C LYS A 146 7.76 -30.57 6.22
N ALA A 147 7.89 -29.62 7.14
CA ALA A 147 7.45 -29.78 8.53
C ALA A 147 5.92 -29.86 8.62
N CYS A 148 5.19 -28.99 7.91
CA CYS A 148 3.74 -29.02 7.84
C CYS A 148 3.21 -30.39 7.38
N LYS A 149 3.78 -30.97 6.31
CA LYS A 149 3.36 -32.29 5.79
C LYS A 149 3.49 -33.44 6.79
N LYS A 150 4.41 -33.31 7.76
CA LYS A 150 4.63 -34.26 8.85
C LYS A 150 3.80 -33.96 10.10
N HIS A 151 3.16 -32.80 10.17
CA HIS A 151 2.40 -32.37 11.33
C HIS A 151 1.09 -33.17 11.48
N PRO A 152 0.70 -33.60 12.69
CA PRO A 152 -0.54 -34.37 12.90
C PRO A 152 -1.78 -33.58 12.47
N ASN A 153 -1.82 -32.27 12.75
CA ASN A 153 -2.93 -31.39 12.36
C ASN A 153 -2.76 -30.73 10.96
N LYS A 154 -2.02 -31.34 10.03
CA LYS A 154 -1.67 -30.73 8.74
C LYS A 154 -2.85 -30.22 7.92
N LYS A 155 -4.04 -30.82 8.06
CA LYS A 155 -5.26 -30.41 7.33
C LYS A 155 -5.72 -29.00 7.71
N ALA A 156 -5.53 -28.60 8.97
CA ALA A 156 -5.90 -27.28 9.47
C ALA A 156 -4.83 -26.20 9.20
N LEU A 157 -3.60 -26.61 8.88
CA LEU A 157 -2.47 -25.70 8.70
C LEU A 157 -2.31 -25.33 7.21
N CYS A 158 -2.14 -24.03 6.94
CA CYS A 158 -1.69 -23.53 5.63
C CYS A 158 -2.46 -24.10 4.42
N GLY A 159 -3.79 -24.28 4.55
CA GLY A 159 -4.63 -24.90 3.54
C GLY A 159 -4.24 -26.35 3.20
N GLY A 160 -3.95 -27.17 4.22
CA GLY A 160 -3.49 -28.54 4.03
C GLY A 160 -2.04 -28.63 3.58
N CYS A 161 -1.19 -27.69 4.01
CA CYS A 161 0.21 -27.53 3.56
C CYS A 161 0.38 -27.25 2.07
N LYS A 162 -0.68 -26.81 1.38
CA LYS A 162 -0.64 -26.46 -0.05
C LYS A 162 -0.27 -25.00 -0.27
N ASN A 163 -0.58 -24.13 0.69
CA ASN A 163 -0.35 -22.70 0.60
C ASN A 163 0.87 -22.33 1.44
N PHE A 164 1.80 -21.57 0.87
CA PHE A 164 3.06 -21.24 1.54
C PHE A 164 3.70 -20.00 0.91
N VAL A 165 4.57 -19.34 1.66
CA VAL A 165 5.47 -18.32 1.13
C VAL A 165 6.59 -19.01 0.34
N SER A 166 6.69 -18.73 -0.95
CA SER A 166 7.74 -19.22 -1.84
C SER A 166 8.89 -18.22 -1.83
N ILE A 167 9.92 -18.51 -1.03
CA ILE A 167 11.08 -17.63 -0.81
C ILE A 167 12.09 -17.83 -1.94
N ARG A 168 12.31 -16.77 -2.71
CA ARG A 168 13.15 -16.74 -3.91
C ARG A 168 14.11 -15.57 -3.88
N ASN A 169 15.13 -15.61 -4.73
CA ASN A 169 16.08 -14.50 -4.98
C ASN A 169 16.36 -14.33 -6.48
N ASP A 170 15.40 -14.71 -7.32
CA ASP A 170 15.54 -14.75 -8.79
C ASP A 170 15.32 -13.39 -9.46
N LYS A 171 14.87 -12.38 -8.72
CA LYS A 171 14.65 -11.02 -9.23
C LYS A 171 15.37 -9.97 -8.39
N PRO A 172 15.77 -8.82 -8.95
CA PRO A 172 16.28 -7.71 -8.18
C PRO A 172 15.24 -7.16 -7.19
N GLY A 173 15.69 -6.75 -6.00
CA GLY A 173 14.87 -6.09 -4.98
C GLY A 173 14.22 -7.03 -3.97
N CYS A 174 13.44 -6.44 -3.06
CA CYS A 174 12.75 -7.14 -1.97
C CYS A 174 11.25 -6.87 -2.12
N PHE A 175 10.44 -7.93 -2.18
CA PHE A 175 8.97 -7.79 -2.24
C PHE A 175 8.28 -9.09 -1.86
N ALA A 176 7.10 -8.97 -1.25
CA ALA A 176 6.22 -10.10 -0.97
C ALA A 176 4.76 -9.79 -1.27
N ALA A 177 3.98 -10.85 -1.50
CA ALA A 177 2.52 -10.76 -1.55
C ALA A 177 1.97 -10.40 -0.16
N VAL A 178 0.95 -9.55 -0.11
CA VAL A 178 0.34 -9.14 1.16
C VAL A 178 -0.72 -10.15 1.63
N GLY A 179 -0.60 -10.64 2.86
CA GLY A 179 -1.54 -11.57 3.49
C GLY A 179 -1.55 -13.00 2.92
N TYR A 180 -2.48 -13.83 3.41
CA TYR A 180 -2.65 -15.22 2.98
C TYR A 180 -3.42 -15.30 1.66
N GLN A 181 -2.76 -15.81 0.62
CA GLN A 181 -3.30 -15.80 -0.75
C GLN A 181 -4.12 -17.04 -1.12
N ALA A 182 -4.09 -18.09 -0.29
CA ALA A 182 -4.85 -19.35 -0.45
C ALA A 182 -4.75 -20.03 -1.84
N LYS A 183 -3.66 -19.82 -2.59
CA LYS A 183 -3.52 -20.22 -4.01
C LYS A 183 -2.24 -20.99 -4.34
N GLY A 184 -1.59 -21.59 -3.36
CA GLY A 184 -0.31 -22.27 -3.49
C GLY A 184 0.86 -21.45 -2.98
N GLY A 185 2.02 -21.62 -3.61
CA GLY A 185 3.22 -20.81 -3.34
C GLY A 185 3.00 -19.34 -3.71
N GLN A 186 2.96 -18.45 -2.72
CA GLN A 186 2.83 -17.01 -2.94
C GLN A 186 4.20 -16.33 -3.08
N ASN A 187 4.22 -15.26 -3.87
CA ASN A 187 5.43 -14.55 -4.23
C ASN A 187 6.13 -13.94 -3.01
N PHE A 188 7.41 -14.27 -2.85
CA PHE A 188 8.33 -13.65 -1.90
C PHE A 188 9.73 -13.65 -2.50
N ASN A 189 10.25 -12.47 -2.82
CA ASN A 189 11.58 -12.30 -3.35
C ASN A 189 12.43 -11.51 -2.36
N ILE A 190 13.61 -12.05 -2.05
CA ILE A 190 14.59 -11.44 -1.16
C ILE A 190 15.98 -11.58 -1.81
N HIS A 191 16.31 -10.62 -2.67
CA HIS A 191 17.61 -10.60 -3.35
C HIS A 191 18.77 -10.35 -2.37
N ASP A 192 20.00 -10.64 -2.80
CA ASP A 192 21.17 -10.65 -1.91
C ASP A 192 21.47 -9.28 -1.26
N ASP A 193 21.16 -8.17 -1.96
CA ASP A 193 21.29 -6.80 -1.48
C ASP A 193 20.26 -6.45 -0.39
N CYS A 194 19.16 -7.19 -0.29
CA CYS A 194 18.18 -7.04 0.79
C CYS A 194 18.77 -7.34 2.16
N PHE A 195 19.85 -8.11 2.21
CA PHE A 195 20.52 -8.51 3.45
C PHE A 195 21.66 -7.57 3.86
N ALA A 196 21.92 -6.50 3.10
CA ALA A 196 22.94 -5.51 3.45
C ALA A 196 22.78 -4.93 4.88
N PRO A 197 21.57 -4.59 5.37
CA PRO A 197 21.36 -4.14 6.75
C PRO A 197 21.17 -5.29 7.76
N GLY A 198 21.41 -6.56 7.38
CA GLY A 198 21.11 -7.74 8.19
C GLY A 198 19.78 -8.40 7.84
N TYR A 199 19.10 -9.00 8.82
CA TYR A 199 17.87 -9.77 8.61
C TYR A 199 16.60 -8.90 8.50
N GLY A 200 16.65 -7.60 8.81
CA GLY A 200 15.44 -6.81 8.99
C GLY A 200 14.56 -6.66 7.74
N ARG A 201 15.14 -6.57 6.53
CA ARG A 201 14.32 -6.56 5.30
C ARG A 201 13.62 -7.91 5.07
N PHE A 202 14.23 -9.01 5.47
CA PHE A 202 13.55 -10.32 5.41
C PHE A 202 12.33 -10.34 6.34
N VAL A 203 12.46 -9.82 7.57
CA VAL A 203 11.34 -9.66 8.51
C VAL A 203 10.26 -8.74 7.93
N HIS A 204 10.64 -7.62 7.31
CA HIS A 204 9.72 -6.71 6.62
C HIS A 204 8.89 -7.41 5.54
N GLU A 205 9.52 -8.21 4.67
CA GLU A 205 8.78 -8.96 3.64
C GLU A 205 7.87 -10.05 4.24
N VAL A 206 8.26 -10.62 5.38
CA VAL A 206 7.38 -11.55 6.11
C VAL A 206 6.15 -10.82 6.66
N PHE A 207 6.32 -9.61 7.19
CA PHE A 207 5.20 -8.77 7.66
C PHE A 207 4.19 -8.48 6.54
N HIS A 208 4.66 -8.19 5.34
CA HIS A 208 3.79 -8.14 4.16
C HIS A 208 3.01 -9.45 4.00
N SER A 209 3.69 -10.60 4.00
CA SER A 209 3.05 -11.92 3.90
C SER A 209 2.04 -12.21 5.02
N LEU A 210 2.20 -11.61 6.20
CA LEU A 210 1.24 -11.70 7.31
C LEU A 210 0.02 -10.79 7.12
N GLY A 211 0.09 -9.81 6.23
CA GLY A 211 -0.99 -8.88 5.92
C GLY A 211 -0.75 -7.45 6.40
N ILE A 212 0.48 -7.07 6.70
CA ILE A 212 0.81 -5.72 7.18
C ILE A 212 1.31 -4.87 6.00
N TYR A 213 0.78 -3.66 5.87
CA TYR A 213 1.21 -2.70 4.85
C TYR A 213 2.28 -1.76 5.41
N HIS A 214 2.79 -0.85 4.59
CA HIS A 214 3.77 0.13 5.07
C HIS A 214 3.16 1.11 6.07
N GLU A 215 3.91 1.41 7.12
CA GLU A 215 3.43 2.25 8.21
C GLU A 215 3.21 3.70 7.77
N HIS A 216 3.99 4.18 6.79
CA HIS A 216 3.80 5.53 6.26
C HIS A 216 2.47 5.71 5.52
N VAL A 217 1.70 4.66 5.24
CA VAL A 217 0.35 4.79 4.65
C VAL A 217 -0.79 4.65 5.67
N HIS A 218 -0.44 4.61 6.95
CA HIS A 218 -1.37 4.62 8.08
C HIS A 218 -2.30 5.86 8.04
N ALA A 219 -3.57 5.69 8.39
CA ALA A 219 -4.59 6.76 8.29
C ALA A 219 -4.36 7.93 9.28
N LYS A 220 -3.70 7.65 10.41
CA LYS A 220 -3.31 8.63 11.43
C LYS A 220 -1.81 8.96 11.42
N ARG A 221 -1.13 8.74 10.28
CA ARG A 221 0.31 8.99 10.17
C ARG A 221 0.64 10.44 10.52
N ASN A 222 1.72 10.67 11.27
CA ASN A 222 2.19 12.00 11.64
C ASN A 222 3.47 12.36 10.84
N ILE A 223 3.34 12.36 9.53
CA ILE A 223 4.44 12.62 8.58
C ILE A 223 3.94 13.43 7.39
N ILE A 224 4.88 14.06 6.70
CA ILE A 224 4.68 14.66 5.39
C ILE A 224 5.35 13.82 4.30
N ILE A 225 4.76 13.84 3.11
CA ILE A 225 5.29 13.18 1.91
C ILE A 225 5.82 14.25 0.97
N ILE A 226 7.13 14.31 0.77
CA ILE A 226 7.78 15.36 -0.03
C ILE A 226 7.74 14.94 -1.51
N PRO A 227 6.89 15.56 -2.36
CA PRO A 227 6.59 15.03 -3.69
C PRO A 227 7.79 15.03 -4.63
N SER A 228 8.76 15.92 -4.42
CA SER A 228 9.98 16.06 -5.20
C SER A 228 11.06 15.03 -4.86
N GLU A 229 10.94 14.29 -3.75
CA GLU A 229 11.98 13.37 -3.27
C GLU A 229 11.61 11.88 -3.42
N LEU A 230 10.41 11.59 -3.93
CA LEU A 230 9.92 10.21 -4.02
C LEU A 230 10.75 9.34 -4.97
N LYS A 231 11.06 8.13 -4.51
CA LYS A 231 11.86 7.14 -5.26
C LYS A 231 11.04 6.02 -5.89
N VAL A 232 9.76 5.94 -5.54
CA VAL A 232 8.81 4.94 -6.05
C VAL A 232 7.51 5.62 -6.45
N ALA A 233 6.63 4.88 -7.12
CA ALA A 233 5.37 5.42 -7.62
C ALA A 233 4.49 6.01 -6.51
N ARG A 234 3.82 7.13 -6.80
CA ARG A 234 3.04 7.94 -5.84
C ARG A 234 1.93 7.17 -5.14
N ASN A 235 1.35 6.17 -5.80
CA ASN A 235 0.31 5.32 -5.23
C ASN A 235 0.78 4.53 -3.98
N ASN A 236 2.09 4.34 -3.80
CA ASN A 236 2.65 3.71 -2.60
C ASN A 236 2.59 4.62 -1.37
N TYR A 237 2.25 5.91 -1.51
CA TYR A 237 2.18 6.87 -0.41
C TYR A 237 0.77 7.31 -0.08
N MET A 238 -0.23 6.84 -0.84
CA MET A 238 -1.63 7.14 -0.56
C MET A 238 -2.03 6.51 0.78
N MET A 239 -2.73 7.29 1.61
CA MET A 239 -3.30 6.79 2.86
C MET A 239 -4.28 5.64 2.63
N LYS A 240 -4.40 4.81 3.66
CA LYS A 240 -5.21 3.60 3.60
C LYS A 240 -6.36 3.65 4.58
N ILE A 241 -7.29 4.54 4.29
CA ILE A 241 -8.40 4.92 5.19
C ILE A 241 -9.33 3.75 5.57
N ASP A 242 -9.47 2.73 4.71
CA ASP A 242 -10.39 1.60 4.93
C ASP A 242 -9.72 0.39 5.61
N SER A 243 -8.63 0.59 6.34
CA SER A 243 -7.85 -0.48 6.97
C SER A 243 -8.01 -0.56 8.48
N VAL A 244 -7.84 -1.76 9.01
CA VAL A 244 -7.85 -1.98 10.46
C VAL A 244 -6.46 -1.67 11.00
N HIS A 245 -6.35 -0.62 11.79
CA HIS A 245 -5.06 -0.11 12.26
C HIS A 245 -4.95 -0.11 13.78
N THR A 246 -3.73 -0.25 14.28
CA THR A 246 -3.34 -0.04 15.68
C THR A 246 -2.80 1.38 15.84
N LYS A 247 -1.92 1.64 16.82
CA LYS A 247 -1.32 2.96 16.97
C LYS A 247 -0.24 3.16 15.90
N TYR A 248 -0.16 4.37 15.36
CA TYR A 248 0.90 4.74 14.42
C TYR A 248 2.28 4.64 15.09
N ASP A 249 3.25 4.00 14.41
CA ASP A 249 4.61 3.77 14.92
C ASP A 249 5.72 4.21 13.95
N GLU A 250 6.32 5.36 14.22
CA GLU A 250 7.47 5.89 13.49
C GLU A 250 8.68 4.93 13.47
N LYS A 251 8.81 4.05 14.47
CA LYS A 251 9.89 3.06 14.61
C LYS A 251 9.57 1.71 13.95
N SER A 252 8.40 1.56 13.35
CA SER A 252 7.98 0.30 12.73
C SER A 252 9.00 -0.14 11.67
N ILE A 253 9.28 -1.44 11.63
CA ILE A 253 10.07 -2.05 10.56
C ILE A 253 9.40 -1.86 9.19
N MET A 254 8.10 -1.58 9.18
CA MET A 254 7.28 -1.32 8.00
C MET A 254 7.30 0.14 7.54
N HIS A 255 7.95 1.03 8.27
CA HIS A 255 8.04 2.43 7.88
C HIS A 255 9.04 2.65 6.73
N TYR A 256 8.73 3.59 5.83
CA TYR A 256 9.68 4.11 4.86
C TYR A 256 10.65 5.10 5.51
N SER A 257 11.86 5.24 4.98
CA SER A 257 12.81 6.23 5.49
C SER A 257 12.66 7.58 4.80
N GLN A 258 13.35 8.59 5.33
CA GLN A 258 13.53 9.89 4.66
C GLN A 258 14.11 9.78 3.25
N ALA A 259 14.88 8.74 2.95
CA ALA A 259 15.40 8.52 1.59
C ALA A 259 14.30 8.23 0.56
N ALA A 260 13.09 7.88 1.01
CA ALA A 260 11.90 7.71 0.18
C ALA A 260 11.01 8.98 0.11
N GLY A 261 11.48 10.11 0.64
CA GLY A 261 10.71 11.37 0.67
C GLY A 261 9.62 11.38 1.75
N VAL A 262 9.79 10.61 2.81
CA VAL A 262 8.90 10.57 3.98
C VAL A 262 9.56 11.28 5.16
N CYS A 263 8.90 12.25 5.77
CA CYS A 263 9.55 13.06 6.81
C CYS A 263 8.60 13.45 7.94
N ILE A 264 9.13 13.55 9.17
CA ILE A 264 8.47 14.23 10.29
C ILE A 264 8.63 15.74 10.10
N PRO A 265 7.53 16.53 10.10
CA PRO A 265 7.62 17.98 9.95
C PRO A 265 8.29 18.62 11.17
N GLN A 266 9.02 19.72 10.95
CA GLN A 266 9.61 20.50 12.06
C GLN A 266 8.52 21.01 13.00
N GLN A 267 8.83 21.05 14.29
CA GLN A 267 7.88 21.45 15.35
C GLN A 267 7.23 22.83 15.12
N LYS A 268 7.92 23.76 14.46
CA LYS A 268 7.37 25.09 14.12
C LYS A 268 6.21 25.04 13.11
N TYR A 269 6.02 23.91 12.43
CA TYR A 269 4.92 23.66 11.48
C TYR A 269 3.85 22.73 12.05
N LYS A 270 3.81 22.47 13.36
CA LYS A 270 2.86 21.55 14.00
C LYS A 270 1.38 21.87 13.72
N ASP A 271 1.05 23.14 13.49
CA ASP A 271 -0.32 23.60 13.25
C ASP A 271 -0.63 23.76 11.74
N VAL A 272 0.32 23.38 10.87
CA VAL A 272 0.17 23.46 9.41
C VAL A 272 -0.46 22.18 8.87
N LYS A 273 -1.59 22.31 8.18
CA LYS A 273 -2.16 21.24 7.35
C LYS A 273 -1.36 21.12 6.06
N PHE A 274 -0.46 20.14 5.98
CA PHE A 274 0.25 19.82 4.74
C PHE A 274 -0.62 19.01 3.79
N CYS A 275 -0.45 19.23 2.48
CA CYS A 275 -1.13 18.43 1.46
C CYS A 275 -0.62 17.00 1.46
N ASP A 276 -1.54 16.05 1.45
CA ASP A 276 -1.25 14.65 1.13
C ASP A 276 -0.95 14.47 -0.37
N ILE A 277 -0.48 13.29 -0.78
CA ILE A 277 -0.14 12.92 -2.16
C ILE A 277 -1.32 12.98 -3.14
N VAL A 278 -2.54 13.03 -2.61
CA VAL A 278 -3.80 13.13 -3.37
C VAL A 278 -4.48 14.49 -3.22
N GLU A 279 -3.90 15.39 -2.43
CA GLU A 279 -4.41 16.73 -2.19
C GLU A 279 -3.60 17.77 -2.97
N SER A 280 -4.06 19.01 -2.94
CA SER A 280 -3.37 20.17 -3.49
C SER A 280 -3.77 21.43 -2.73
N GLU A 281 -3.02 22.52 -2.90
CA GLU A 281 -3.28 23.80 -2.22
C GLU A 281 -4.71 24.32 -2.43
N ALA A 282 -5.37 23.95 -3.53
CA ALA A 282 -6.78 24.28 -3.79
C ALA A 282 -7.76 23.74 -2.71
N GLN A 283 -7.33 22.75 -1.92
CA GLN A 283 -8.08 22.16 -0.81
C GLN A 283 -7.68 22.75 0.56
N GLY A 284 -6.99 23.89 0.56
CA GLY A 284 -6.64 24.65 1.78
C GLY A 284 -5.49 24.03 2.59
N CYS A 285 -4.59 23.32 1.94
CA CYS A 285 -3.38 22.75 2.54
C CYS A 285 -2.10 23.40 1.97
N VAL A 286 -0.97 23.19 2.63
CA VAL A 286 0.35 23.70 2.19
C VAL A 286 1.14 22.56 1.54
N GLU A 287 1.72 22.79 0.37
CA GLU A 287 2.56 21.78 -0.27
C GLU A 287 3.83 21.46 0.57
N PRO A 288 4.08 20.19 0.90
CA PRO A 288 5.25 19.81 1.66
C PRO A 288 6.54 19.94 0.84
N LEU A 289 7.52 20.66 1.40
CA LEU A 289 8.82 20.93 0.79
C LEU A 289 9.93 20.38 1.70
N PRO A 290 11.14 20.10 1.17
CA PRO A 290 12.27 19.64 1.97
C PRO A 290 12.61 20.53 3.18
N LYS A 291 12.37 21.85 3.07
CA LYS A 291 12.58 22.80 4.17
C LYS A 291 11.63 22.62 5.36
N HIS A 292 10.52 21.91 5.19
CA HIS A 292 9.56 21.59 6.26
C HIS A 292 10.01 20.36 7.06
N CYS A 293 10.96 19.59 6.54
CA CYS A 293 11.42 18.35 7.11
C CYS A 293 12.34 18.58 8.32
N ASP A 294 12.08 17.86 9.41
CA ASP A 294 13.02 17.69 10.51
C ASP A 294 13.84 16.42 10.27
N LYS A 295 15.06 16.61 9.75
CA LYS A 295 15.93 15.48 9.37
C LYS A 295 16.41 14.68 10.58
N ASP A 296 16.59 15.33 11.72
CA ASP A 296 17.09 14.68 12.92
C ASP A 296 15.97 13.85 13.57
N ALA A 297 14.77 14.42 13.70
CA ALA A 297 13.59 13.67 14.13
C ALA A 297 13.29 12.50 13.19
N SER A 298 13.40 12.71 11.87
CA SER A 298 13.13 11.69 10.86
C SER A 298 14.16 10.57 10.78
N SER A 299 15.30 10.67 11.47
CA SER A 299 16.32 9.63 11.50
C SER A 299 15.83 8.30 12.11
N VAL A 300 14.75 8.36 12.89
CA VAL A 300 14.08 7.19 13.46
C VAL A 300 13.35 6.34 12.42
N LEU A 301 12.92 6.98 11.31
CA LEU A 301 12.09 6.37 10.29
C LEU A 301 12.89 5.36 9.44
N GLY A 302 12.24 4.25 9.11
CA GLY A 302 12.78 3.29 8.15
C GLY A 302 13.93 2.43 8.68
N GLN A 303 14.02 2.28 10.00
CA GLN A 303 14.91 1.30 10.62
C GLN A 303 14.66 -0.11 10.06
N ARG A 304 15.73 -0.90 9.93
CA ARG A 304 15.70 -2.31 9.49
C ARG A 304 16.52 -3.20 10.43
N LYS A 305 16.54 -2.85 11.73
CA LYS A 305 17.25 -3.61 12.77
C LYS A 305 16.40 -4.76 13.29
N GLY A 306 15.09 -4.57 13.41
CA GLY A 306 14.13 -5.57 13.89
C GLY A 306 12.74 -4.97 14.11
N MET A 307 11.77 -5.81 14.46
CA MET A 307 10.41 -5.38 14.85
C MET A 307 10.46 -4.41 16.04
N SER A 308 9.62 -3.38 16.02
CA SER A 308 9.29 -2.56 17.20
C SER A 308 8.31 -3.30 18.13
N ASP A 309 8.05 -2.72 19.31
CA ASP A 309 7.03 -3.24 20.22
C ASP A 309 5.62 -3.15 19.61
N GLU A 310 5.34 -2.08 18.86
CA GLU A 310 4.05 -1.88 18.20
C GLU A 310 3.89 -2.84 17.01
N ASP A 311 4.96 -3.17 16.27
CA ASP A 311 4.94 -4.21 15.23
C ASP A 311 4.49 -5.57 15.82
N ILE A 312 4.99 -5.92 17.01
CA ILE A 312 4.62 -7.15 17.72
C ILE A 312 3.18 -7.08 18.23
N ALA A 313 2.77 -5.94 18.82
CA ALA A 313 1.41 -5.72 19.31
C ALA A 313 0.38 -5.82 18.17
N THR A 314 0.72 -5.24 17.02
CA THR A 314 -0.04 -5.27 15.77
C THR A 314 -0.30 -6.70 15.32
N VAL A 315 0.76 -7.54 15.22
CA VAL A 315 0.59 -8.96 14.87
C VAL A 315 -0.29 -9.71 15.89
N LYS A 316 -0.13 -9.42 17.18
CA LYS A 316 -0.96 -10.03 18.24
C LYS A 316 -2.42 -9.59 18.15
N ALA A 317 -2.70 -8.35 17.77
CA ALA A 317 -4.07 -7.89 17.52
C ALA A 317 -4.69 -8.64 16.31
N MET A 318 -3.92 -8.86 15.25
CA MET A 318 -4.38 -9.61 14.06
C MET A 318 -4.71 -11.06 14.34
N TYR A 319 -3.79 -11.75 15.02
CA TYR A 319 -3.77 -13.21 15.06
C TYR A 319 -4.11 -13.78 16.44
N GLY A 320 -4.11 -12.95 17.48
CA GLY A 320 -4.07 -13.41 18.86
C GLY A 320 -2.71 -14.00 19.21
N CYS A 321 -2.64 -14.72 20.33
CA CYS A 321 -1.44 -15.41 20.76
C CYS A 321 -1.79 -16.68 21.53
N THR A 322 -1.70 -17.83 20.84
CA THR A 322 -1.92 -19.17 21.43
C THR A 322 -1.05 -19.46 22.65
N GLN A 323 0.20 -18.96 22.68
CA GLN A 323 1.10 -19.14 23.83
C GLN A 323 0.60 -18.48 25.11
N THR A 324 -0.16 -17.39 24.98
CA THR A 324 -0.70 -16.62 26.11
C THR A 324 -2.21 -16.81 26.31
N GLY A 325 -2.87 -17.55 25.41
CA GLY A 325 -4.32 -17.71 25.38
C GLY A 325 -5.09 -16.44 24.97
N LYS A 326 -4.39 -15.38 24.53
CA LYS A 326 -5.06 -14.13 24.09
C LYS A 326 -5.69 -14.33 22.72
N GLU A 327 -6.95 -13.92 22.59
CA GLU A 327 -7.67 -13.91 21.32
C GLU A 327 -7.25 -12.74 20.43
N ALA A 328 -7.57 -12.85 19.14
CA ALA A 328 -7.35 -11.77 18.17
C ALA A 328 -8.40 -10.68 18.35
N THR A 329 -7.98 -9.41 18.37
CA THR A 329 -8.86 -8.25 18.55
C THR A 329 -9.14 -7.50 17.24
N ILE A 330 -8.65 -8.01 16.10
CA ILE A 330 -8.78 -7.35 14.79
C ILE A 330 -10.24 -7.01 14.42
N TRP A 331 -11.18 -7.88 14.77
CA TRP A 331 -12.60 -7.66 14.48
C TRP A 331 -13.22 -6.59 15.38
N GLU A 332 -12.83 -6.55 16.64
CA GLU A 332 -13.24 -5.52 17.59
C GLU A 332 -12.72 -4.15 17.12
N LEU A 333 -11.42 -4.07 16.83
CA LEU A 333 -10.78 -2.87 16.27
C LEU A 333 -11.44 -2.41 14.98
N GLN A 334 -11.77 -3.34 14.08
CA GLN A 334 -12.46 -3.01 12.83
C GLN A 334 -13.84 -2.38 13.11
N ASN A 335 -14.61 -2.97 14.03
CA ASN A 335 -15.95 -2.49 14.35
C ASN A 335 -15.91 -1.11 15.01
N GLU A 336 -14.96 -0.89 15.94
CA GLU A 336 -14.72 0.41 16.56
C GLU A 336 -14.36 1.48 15.52
N GLN A 337 -13.47 1.16 14.58
CA GLN A 337 -13.04 2.08 13.53
C GLN A 337 -14.17 2.39 12.54
N LYS A 338 -14.94 1.36 12.14
CA LYS A 338 -16.16 1.53 11.32
C LYS A 338 -17.19 2.41 12.05
N ALA A 339 -17.35 2.27 13.36
CA ALA A 339 -18.27 3.08 14.16
C ALA A 339 -17.80 4.54 14.30
N ALA A 340 -16.51 4.76 14.56
CA ALA A 340 -15.92 6.09 14.65
C ALA A 340 -16.04 6.86 13.32
N ALA A 341 -15.79 6.20 12.19
CA ALA A 341 -15.95 6.80 10.86
C ALA A 341 -17.40 7.22 10.57
N LYS A 342 -18.40 6.49 11.09
CA LYS A 342 -19.82 6.86 10.95
C LYS A 342 -20.20 8.06 11.84
N LYS A 343 -19.64 8.16 13.03
CA LYS A 343 -19.86 9.32 13.92
C LYS A 343 -19.26 10.59 13.36
N GLY A 344 -18.05 10.51 12.78
CA GLY A 344 -17.41 11.65 12.12
C GLY A 344 -18.20 12.21 10.93
N LYS A 345 -18.94 11.36 10.19
CA LYS A 345 -19.80 11.81 9.09
C LYS A 345 -21.12 12.45 9.52
N LYS A 346 -21.61 12.16 10.74
CA LYS A 346 -22.85 12.75 11.25
C LYS A 346 -22.65 14.14 11.85
N GLY A 347 -21.41 14.52 12.19
CA GLY A 347 -21.11 15.84 12.74
C GLY A 347 -20.90 16.94 11.69
N ASP A 348 -20.90 16.60 10.40
CA ASP A 348 -20.74 17.56 9.29
C ASP A 348 -22.08 17.91 8.60
N ASP A 349 -23.20 17.27 9.00
CA ASP A 349 -24.52 17.41 8.36
C ASP A 349 -25.58 18.11 9.27
N ASP A 350 -25.24 18.56 10.48
CA ASP A 350 -26.20 19.08 11.48
C ASP A 350 -26.11 20.62 11.73
N ASP A 351 -25.52 21.41 10.83
CA ASP A 351 -25.36 22.88 11.02
C ASP A 351 -26.28 23.78 10.13
N ASP A 352 -27.27 23.23 9.43
CA ASP A 352 -28.26 24.03 8.70
C ASP A 352 -29.69 23.59 9.08
N ASP A 353 -30.25 24.21 10.12
CA ASP A 353 -31.68 24.56 10.23
C ASP A 353 -31.96 25.05 11.66
N ASP A 354 -31.88 26.36 11.89
CA ASP A 354 -32.72 27.08 12.86
C ASP A 354 -32.44 28.59 12.74
N ASP A 355 -33.14 29.25 11.81
CA ASP A 355 -33.43 30.69 11.88
C ASP A 355 -34.82 30.95 11.24
N GLU A 356 -35.87 30.49 11.92
CA GLU A 356 -37.17 31.19 11.90
C GLU A 356 -37.30 32.01 13.18
N ILE A 357 -37.35 33.35 13.05
CA ILE A 357 -38.30 34.29 13.69
C ILE A 357 -38.15 35.68 13.05
#